data_AF-A0A9J7LPV2-F1
#
_entry.id   AF-A0A9J7LPV2-F1
#
_cell.length_a   1.000
_cell.length_b   1.000
_cell.length_c   1.000
_cell.angle_alpha   90.00
_cell.angle_beta   90.00
_cell.angle_gamma   90.00
#
_symmetry.space_group_name_H-M   'P 1'
#
loop_
_entity.id
_entity.type
_entity.pdbx_description
1 polymer ?
#
loop_
_entity_poly.entity_id
_entity_poly.type
_entity_poly.pdbx_seq_one_letter_code
_entity_poly.pdbx_strand_id
1 'polypeptide(L)'
;MIGDVLYGKADIALASFFITSERQAVGDFTLPYYNSGRIFAMKRTASRTSSVWGFIGPFQKELWATILLTALAVGLFQGVANLATKDM
;
A
#
# COMPACT_ATOMS: atom_id res chain seq x y z
N MET A 1 35.26 3.30 16.38
CA MET A 1 35.81 2.79 15.09
C MET A 1 36.65 3.84 14.38
N ILE A 2 36.09 4.85 13.70
CA ILE A 2 36.90 5.91 13.06
C ILE A 2 37.73 6.69 14.10
N GLY A 3 37.12 7.04 15.24
CA GLY A 3 37.84 7.70 16.34
C GLY A 3 39.00 6.86 16.89
N ASP A 4 38.87 5.54 16.94
CA ASP A 4 39.94 4.69 17.47
C ASP A 4 41.16 4.68 16.55
N VAL A 5 40.93 4.74 15.23
CA VAL A 5 42.00 4.90 14.24
C VAL A 5 42.62 6.30 14.34
N LEU A 6 41.78 7.34 14.43
CA LEU A 6 42.23 8.74 14.57
C LEU A 6 43.10 8.97 15.81
N TYR A 7 42.76 8.36 16.94
CA TYR A 7 43.47 8.52 18.21
C TYR A 7 44.58 7.47 18.43
N GLY A 8 44.94 6.70 17.41
CA GLY A 8 46.01 5.70 17.49
C GLY A 8 45.74 4.54 18.44
N LYS A 9 44.46 4.28 18.76
CA LYS A 9 44.04 3.09 19.52
C LYS A 9 43.88 1.86 18.63
N ALA A 10 43.78 2.06 17.32
CA ALA A 10 43.71 1.02 16.30
C ALA A 10 44.46 1.49 15.04
N ASP A 11 45.04 0.54 14.29
CA ASP A 11 45.75 0.87 13.04
C ASP A 11 44.80 0.98 11.85
N ILE A 12 43.71 0.21 11.85
CA ILE A 12 42.71 0.17 10.76
C ILE A 12 41.31 -0.16 11.30
N ALA A 13 40.28 0.36 10.64
CA ALA A 13 38.88 0.02 10.92
C ALA A 13 38.27 -0.77 9.76
N LEU A 14 38.01 -2.06 9.99
CA LEU A 14 37.30 -2.93 9.05
C LEU A 14 35.87 -3.19 9.53
N ALA A 15 34.89 -2.58 8.86
CA ALA A 15 33.47 -2.71 9.19
C ALA A 15 32.58 -2.30 8.00
N SER A 16 31.29 -2.67 8.06
CA SER A 16 30.28 -2.26 7.08
C SER A 16 29.73 -0.86 7.42
N PHE A 17 30.24 0.16 6.75
CA PHE A 17 29.71 1.51 6.88
C PHE A 17 29.90 2.31 5.59
N PHE A 18 29.10 3.37 5.46
CA PHE A 18 29.15 4.24 4.29
C PHE A 18 30.37 5.18 4.32
N ILE A 19 31.02 5.32 3.17
CA ILE A 19 31.97 6.39 2.88
C ILE A 19 31.15 7.67 2.68
N THR A 20 31.44 8.69 3.49
CA THR A 20 30.73 9.98 3.49
C THR A 20 31.75 11.11 3.52
N SER A 21 31.41 12.28 2.98
CA SER A 21 32.33 13.43 2.91
C SER A 21 32.91 13.85 4.28
N GLU A 22 32.09 13.87 5.34
CA GLU A 22 32.54 14.20 6.69
C GLU A 22 33.60 13.22 7.23
N ARG A 23 33.45 11.93 6.91
CA ARG A 23 34.42 10.89 7.30
C ARG A 23 35.68 10.95 6.47
N GLN A 24 35.57 11.24 5.18
CA GLN A 24 36.72 11.44 4.29
C GLN A 24 37.53 12.68 4.67
N ALA A 25 36.92 13.68 5.31
CA ALA A 25 37.62 14.87 5.78
C ALA A 25 38.61 14.60 6.94
N VAL A 26 38.46 13.46 7.64
CA VAL A 26 39.29 13.12 8.81
C VAL A 26 40.16 11.88 8.59
N GLY A 27 39.99 11.14 7.50
CA GLY A 27 40.82 9.96 7.22
C GLY A 27 40.58 9.36 5.84
N ASP A 28 41.52 8.52 5.42
CA ASP A 28 41.50 7.89 4.11
C ASP A 28 40.72 6.57 4.10
N PHE A 29 40.13 6.26 2.94
CA PHE A 29 39.36 5.04 2.71
C PHE A 29 39.88 4.32 1.47
N THR A 30 39.70 3.00 1.45
CA THR A 30 39.91 2.19 0.23
C THR A 30 38.79 2.45 -0.78
N LEU A 31 38.94 1.84 -1.97
CA LEU A 31 37.82 1.74 -2.91
C LEU A 31 36.63 1.01 -2.27
N PRO A 32 35.38 1.42 -2.56
CA PRO A 32 34.19 0.72 -2.08
C PRO A 32 34.21 -0.74 -2.55
N TYR A 33 34.13 -1.69 -1.60
CA TYR A 33 34.02 -3.12 -1.92
C TYR A 33 32.58 -3.56 -2.21
N TYR A 34 31.60 -2.75 -1.78
CA TYR A 34 30.17 -3.02 -1.94
C TYR A 34 29.42 -1.71 -2.15
N ASN A 35 28.61 -1.65 -3.20
CA ASN A 35 27.76 -0.50 -3.50
C ASN A 35 26.31 -0.85 -3.12
N SER A 36 25.88 -0.44 -1.92
CA SER A 36 24.46 -0.46 -1.56
C SER A 36 23.86 0.93 -1.63
N GLY A 37 22.70 1.02 -2.29
CA GLY A 37 21.85 2.19 -2.18
C GLY A 37 21.11 2.21 -0.84
N ARG A 38 20.61 3.39 -0.46
CA ARG A 38 19.64 3.53 0.63
C ARG A 38 18.31 2.92 0.19
N ILE A 39 17.88 1.87 0.86
CA ILE A 39 16.57 1.24 0.61
C ILE A 39 15.65 1.51 1.78
N PHE A 40 14.36 1.66 1.48
CA PHE A 40 13.34 1.70 2.51
C PHE A 40 12.78 0.30 2.73
N ALA A 41 12.71 -0.12 3.99
CA ALA A 41 12.00 -1.34 4.37
C ALA A 41 10.54 -0.98 4.70
N MET A 42 9.60 -1.54 3.94
CA MET A 42 8.17 -1.38 4.17
C MET A 42 7.60 -2.68 4.72
N LYS A 43 6.65 -2.58 5.65
CA LYS A 43 5.87 -3.73 6.08
C LYS A 43 5.19 -4.33 4.84
N ARG A 44 5.30 -5.65 4.67
CA ARG A 44 4.52 -6.37 3.66
C ARG A 44 3.03 -6.11 3.94
N THR A 45 2.35 -5.45 3.01
CA THR A 45 0.89 -5.31 3.07
C THR A 45 0.28 -6.70 3.09
N ALA A 46 -0.56 -7.00 4.08
CA ALA A 46 -1.32 -8.25 4.07
C ALA A 46 -2.06 -8.34 2.74
N SER A 47 -2.02 -9.52 2.09
CA SER A 47 -2.78 -9.73 0.86
C SER A 47 -4.22 -9.31 1.13
N ARG A 48 -4.77 -8.44 0.28
CA ARG A 48 -6.19 -8.10 0.36
C ARG A 48 -6.94 -9.42 0.25
N THR A 49 -7.56 -9.85 1.34
CA THR A 49 -8.45 -11.01 1.31
C THR A 49 -9.49 -10.68 0.25
N SER A 50 -9.60 -11.50 -0.79
CA SER A 50 -10.63 -11.33 -1.80
C SER A 50 -11.97 -11.47 -1.10
N SER A 51 -12.64 -10.34 -0.86
CA SER A 51 -14.01 -10.36 -0.34
C SER A 51 -14.90 -10.94 -1.43
N VAL A 52 -15.67 -11.98 -1.10
CA VAL A 52 -16.70 -12.55 -2.00
C VAL A 52 -17.71 -11.48 -2.42
N TRP A 53 -17.95 -10.49 -1.55
CA TRP A 53 -18.84 -9.35 -1.79
C TRP A 53 -18.10 -8.10 -2.32
N GLY A 54 -16.85 -8.26 -2.74
CA GLY A 54 -16.04 -7.17 -3.28
C GLY A 54 -16.64 -6.49 -4.51
N PHE A 55 -17.57 -7.17 -5.21
CA PHE A 55 -18.29 -6.63 -6.36
C PHE A 55 -19.36 -5.58 -6.01
N ILE A 56 -19.82 -5.50 -4.75
CA ILE A 56 -20.77 -4.47 -4.30
C ILE A 56 -20.04 -3.14 -4.05
N GLY A 57 -18.78 -3.22 -3.61
CA GLY A 57 -17.95 -2.08 -3.19
C GLY A 57 -17.66 -0.99 -4.23
N PRO A 58 -17.64 -1.23 -5.55
CA PRO A 58 -17.42 -0.17 -6.54
C PRO A 58 -18.56 0.86 -6.62
N PHE A 59 -19.75 0.52 -6.11
CA PHE A 59 -20.93 1.37 -6.20
C PHE A 59 -21.36 1.89 -4.82
N GLN A 60 -21.90 3.11 -4.82
CA GLN A 60 -22.46 3.74 -3.63
C GLN A 60 -23.71 2.99 -3.12
N LYS A 61 -23.95 3.03 -1.81
CA LYS A 61 -25.09 2.32 -1.17
C LYS A 61 -26.43 2.88 -1.64
N GLU A 62 -26.45 4.17 -1.94
CA GLU A 62 -27.56 4.92 -2.48
C GLU A 62 -27.99 4.35 -3.84
N LEU A 63 -27.03 4.02 -4.74
CA LEU A 63 -27.35 3.42 -6.04
C LEU A 63 -28.07 2.08 -5.86
N TRP A 64 -27.56 1.21 -4.99
CA TRP A 64 -28.21 -0.07 -4.69
C TRP A 64 -29.61 0.10 -4.11
N ALA A 65 -29.80 1.06 -3.20
CA ALA A 65 -31.12 1.39 -2.66
C ALA A 65 -32.08 1.87 -3.76
N THR A 66 -31.60 2.71 -4.68
CA THR A 66 -32.43 3.18 -5.81
C THR A 66 -32.80 2.05 -6.77
N ILE A 67 -31.90 1.10 -7.06
CA ILE A 67 -32.20 -0.08 -7.88
C ILE A 67 -33.29 -0.94 -7.24
N LEU A 68 -33.20 -1.19 -5.93
CA LEU A 68 -34.23 -1.94 -5.21
C LEU A 68 -35.57 -1.21 -5.21
N LEU A 69 -35.56 0.10 -4.98
CA LEU A 69 -36.77 0.91 -4.96
C LEU A 69 -37.44 0.94 -6.33
N THR A 70 -36.70 1.16 -7.41
CA THR A 70 -37.25 1.19 -8.77
C THR A 70 -37.78 -0.18 -9.18
N ALA A 71 -37.09 -1.27 -8.84
CA ALA A 71 -37.58 -2.63 -9.11
C ALA A 71 -38.92 -2.92 -8.41
N LEU A 72 -39.06 -2.51 -7.14
CA LEU A 72 -40.31 -2.64 -6.39
C LEU A 72 -41.42 -1.78 -7.00
N ALA A 73 -41.13 -0.52 -7.37
CA ALA A 73 -42.11 0.38 -7.96
C ALA A 73 -42.66 -0.17 -9.30
N VAL A 74 -41.78 -0.68 -10.17
CA VAL A 74 -42.16 -1.30 -11.44
C VAL A 74 -42.98 -2.57 -11.20
N GLY A 75 -42.57 -3.41 -10.24
CA GLY A 75 -43.32 -4.63 -9.88
C GLY A 75 -44.73 -4.32 -9.36
N LEU A 76 -44.88 -3.32 -8.51
CA LEU A 76 -46.19 -2.87 -8.01
C LEU A 76 -47.05 -2.30 -9.14
N PHE A 77 -46.47 -1.46 -10.00
CA PHE A 77 -47.19 -0.89 -11.14
C PHE A 77 -47.71 -2.00 -12.07
N GLN A 78 -46.85 -2.96 -12.43
CA GLN A 78 -47.23 -4.10 -13.25
C GLN A 78 -48.30 -4.98 -12.57
N GLY A 79 -48.19 -5.19 -11.25
CA GLY A 79 -49.17 -5.95 -10.48
C GLY A 79 -50.55 -5.29 -10.48
N VAL A 80 -50.60 -3.98 -10.27
CA VAL A 80 -51.85 -3.19 -10.33
C VAL A 80 -52.43 -3.20 -11.74
N ALA A 81 -51.60 -2.97 -12.76
CA ALA A 81 -52.03 -3.00 -14.16
C ALA A 81 -52.62 -4.36 -14.53
N ASN A 82 -51.96 -5.45 -14.13
CA ASN A 82 -52.42 -6.82 -14.38
C ASN A 82 -53.75 -7.14 -13.67
N LEU A 83 -53.95 -6.62 -12.45
CA LEU A 83 -55.22 -6.76 -11.73
C LEU A 83 -56.33 -5.96 -12.44
N ALA A 84 -56.08 -4.71 -12.82
CA ALA A 84 -57.05 -3.86 -13.49
C ALA A 84 -57.48 -4.41 -14.87
N THR A 85 -56.57 -5.05 -15.61
CA THR A 85 -56.89 -5.71 -16.89
C THR A 85 -57.59 -7.06 -16.73
N LYS A 86 -57.55 -7.67 -15.54
CA LYS A 86 -58.20 -8.96 -15.28
C LYS A 86 -59.71 -8.82 -15.06
N ASP A 87 -60.17 -7.64 -14.67
CA ASP A 87 -61.57 -7.32 -14.41
C ASP A 87 -62.30 -6.68 -15.62
N MET A 88 -61.63 -6.52 -16.77
CA MET A 88 -62.23 -6.17 -18.08
C MET A 88 -62.37 -7.41 -18.97
#